data_AF-A0A151WST8-F1
#
_entry.id   AF-A0A151WST8-F1
#
_cell.length_a   1.000
_cell.length_b   1.000
_cell.length_c   1.000
_cell.angle_alpha   90.00
_cell.angle_beta   90.00
_cell.angle_gamma   90.00
#
_symmetry.space_group_name_H-M   'P 1'
#
loop_
_entity.id
_entity.type
_entity.pdbx_description
1 polymer ?
#
loop_
_entity_poly.entity_id
_entity_poly.type
_entity_poly.pdbx_seq_one_letter_code
_entity_poly.pdbx_strand_id
1 'polypeptide(L)'
;MDIETENVINLIFPEESWKENPNFYQYLSKLGGFDVDQLSKEPDHLSDEKNAVLQTTQKLVFANYKTFIQTAESSREILNHFNETENRLDKLVQKIPEFVRKCQSFCDTSKDINAHRRLNSLTLTRNAELLEILEMPQLMESCLRSNQYNEALELSQYARQLGMKHGDIPIISSIVAEIESSWSGMVGQVVGSLRGDLPLPRCLQLVGLLRSMDAFTESELRIKFLQARDSWLQGLLNAIPKEDPNLHMAKTIELSRIHLFNIITQYKAMFNDDELVIPGRDLTLNESAIFYHWLEEKITQFLATLEQDLPGVTSIDTILGQCTYFGLSFGRVGVDFTGRMSDIFVRVISERFEQNVRRTTRKFEKDMETFTLINKTQRLDVKTEPCINSTLIYYYKLFAFTAAERENMIKFTECLSEQLIPYIQYCIHAIFPPAQIATHLGVSVGVLQKEEITYLNKQIIVEPVAVLLPIRKDCLTSKSCMSNIQPLTSHDARNPSITMPLLIETIDSNLRKTTVIKTEKSKENEITQQGTI
;
A
#
# COMPACT_ATOMS: atom_id res chain seq x y z
N MET A 1 13.56 -94.61 94.40
CA MET A 1 13.83 -95.34 95.66
C MET A 1 12.54 -95.36 96.45
N ASP A 2 12.27 -96.45 97.16
CA ASP A 2 11.07 -96.63 97.98
C ASP A 2 10.97 -95.52 99.05
N ILE A 3 9.75 -95.01 99.25
CA ILE A 3 9.43 -93.91 100.18
C ILE A 3 9.95 -94.18 101.61
N GLU A 4 10.07 -95.46 101.97
CA GLU A 4 10.62 -95.90 103.27
C GLU A 4 12.12 -95.59 103.41
N THR A 5 12.92 -95.75 102.34
CA THR A 5 14.35 -95.40 102.38
C THR A 5 14.60 -93.88 102.46
N GLU A 6 13.73 -93.08 101.86
CA GLU A 6 13.83 -91.61 101.90
C GLU A 6 13.48 -91.06 103.30
N ASN A 7 12.51 -91.67 103.98
CA ASN A 7 12.14 -91.32 105.36
C ASN A 7 13.26 -91.65 106.37
N VAL A 8 14.01 -92.75 106.16
CA VAL A 8 15.15 -93.11 107.01
C VAL A 8 16.33 -92.15 106.80
N ILE A 9 16.60 -91.72 105.57
CA ILE A 9 17.67 -90.76 105.25
C ILE A 9 17.35 -89.37 105.82
N ASN A 10 16.09 -88.92 105.73
CA ASN A 10 15.65 -87.66 106.33
C ASN A 10 15.71 -87.65 107.86
N LEU A 11 15.62 -88.82 108.52
CA LEU A 11 15.78 -88.93 109.98
C LEU A 11 17.24 -88.84 110.43
N ILE A 12 18.19 -89.25 109.58
CA ILE A 12 19.63 -89.29 109.90
C ILE A 12 20.34 -88.00 109.48
N PHE A 13 19.89 -87.32 108.41
CA PHE A 13 20.48 -86.08 107.89
C PHE A 13 19.43 -84.95 107.78
N PRO A 14 19.35 -84.04 108.77
CA PRO A 14 18.30 -83.02 108.83
C PRO A 14 18.43 -81.86 107.83
N GLU A 15 19.61 -81.64 107.24
CA GLU A 15 19.85 -80.53 106.31
C GLU A 15 19.80 -81.00 104.84
N GLU A 16 18.98 -80.38 103.99
CA GLU A 16 18.71 -80.78 102.59
C GLU A 16 19.87 -80.59 101.59
N SER A 17 21.07 -80.21 102.05
CA SER A 17 22.24 -79.91 101.21
C SER A 17 22.81 -81.12 100.45
N TRP A 18 22.33 -82.34 100.74
CA TRP A 18 22.74 -83.57 100.07
C TRP A 18 22.03 -83.84 98.73
N LYS A 19 20.90 -83.17 98.45
CA LYS A 19 20.15 -83.38 97.19
C LYS A 19 20.86 -82.81 95.95
N GLU A 20 21.67 -81.77 96.11
CA GLU A 20 22.34 -81.10 94.98
C GLU A 20 23.67 -81.73 94.58
N ASN A 21 24.22 -82.64 95.39
CA ASN A 21 25.55 -83.20 95.16
C ASN A 21 25.46 -84.60 94.51
N PRO A 22 25.78 -84.76 93.20
CA PRO A 22 25.53 -86.00 92.45
C PRO A 22 26.34 -87.21 92.95
N ASN A 23 27.39 -86.98 93.73
CA ASN A 23 28.25 -88.03 94.29
C ASN A 23 27.82 -88.52 95.68
N PHE A 24 26.78 -87.91 96.27
CA PHE A 24 26.32 -88.24 97.62
C PHE A 24 25.91 -89.70 97.76
N TYR A 25 25.11 -90.22 96.83
CA TYR A 25 24.63 -91.61 96.86
C TYR A 25 25.75 -92.63 96.64
N GLN A 26 26.79 -92.30 95.86
CA GLN A 26 27.96 -93.17 95.67
C GLN A 26 28.80 -93.27 96.95
N TYR A 27 28.86 -92.18 97.73
CA TYR A 27 29.56 -92.17 99.00
C TYR A 27 28.75 -92.87 100.11
N LEU A 28 27.42 -92.70 100.12
CA LEU A 28 26.52 -93.44 101.03
C LEU A 28 26.62 -94.96 100.85
N SER A 29 26.74 -95.42 99.60
CA SER A 29 26.98 -96.82 99.26
C SER A 29 28.33 -97.34 99.75
N LYS A 30 29.36 -96.49 99.82
CA LYS A 30 30.67 -96.87 100.38
C LYS A 30 30.62 -96.93 101.90
N LEU A 31 29.88 -96.02 102.55
CA LEU A 31 29.64 -96.02 104.00
C LEU A 31 28.94 -97.28 104.49
N GLY A 32 27.98 -97.80 103.72
CA GLY A 32 27.29 -99.06 104.04
C GLY A 32 28.17 -100.32 103.94
N GLY A 33 29.38 -100.22 103.40
CA GLY A 33 30.33 -101.33 103.23
C GLY A 33 31.50 -101.34 104.23
N PHE A 34 31.53 -100.43 105.22
CA PHE A 34 32.60 -100.33 106.19
C PHE A 34 32.31 -101.10 107.50
N ASP A 35 33.34 -101.71 108.07
CA ASP A 35 33.27 -102.32 109.41
C ASP A 35 33.20 -101.25 110.52
N VAL A 36 32.66 -101.60 111.69
CA VAL A 36 32.34 -100.66 112.80
C VAL A 36 33.53 -99.82 113.26
N ASP A 37 34.75 -100.37 113.23
CA ASP A 37 35.97 -99.64 113.57
C ASP A 37 36.40 -98.62 112.50
N GLN A 38 36.00 -98.79 111.24
CA GLN A 38 36.25 -97.83 110.16
C GLN A 38 35.19 -96.72 110.17
N LEU A 39 33.93 -97.05 110.46
CA LEU A 39 32.86 -96.06 110.55
C LEU A 39 33.08 -95.02 111.66
N SER A 40 33.72 -95.42 112.77
CA SER A 40 34.02 -94.51 113.88
C SER A 40 35.16 -93.52 113.59
N LYS A 41 36.04 -93.82 112.62
CA LYS A 41 37.15 -92.95 112.21
C LYS A 41 36.85 -92.12 110.95
N GLU A 42 35.81 -92.45 110.22
CA GLU A 42 35.37 -91.74 109.01
C GLU A 42 35.02 -90.24 109.26
N PRO A 43 34.41 -89.82 110.38
CA PRO A 43 34.13 -88.40 110.64
C PRO A 43 35.41 -87.58 110.80
N ASP A 44 36.41 -88.14 111.47
CA ASP A 44 37.72 -87.50 111.64
C ASP A 44 38.45 -87.44 110.30
N HIS A 45 38.40 -88.52 109.49
CA HIS A 45 38.96 -88.53 108.14
C HIS A 45 38.29 -87.51 107.21
N LEU A 46 36.96 -87.39 107.24
CA LEU A 46 36.22 -86.39 106.47
C LEU A 46 36.53 -84.95 106.91
N SER A 47 36.68 -84.72 108.21
CA SER A 47 37.08 -83.42 108.74
C SER A 47 38.49 -83.06 108.27
N ASP A 48 39.41 -84.02 108.32
CA ASP A 48 40.78 -83.85 107.84
C ASP A 48 40.83 -83.65 106.32
N GLU A 49 40.05 -84.39 105.54
CA GLU A 49 39.96 -84.23 104.08
C GLU A 49 39.30 -82.92 103.68
N LYS A 50 38.23 -82.48 104.37
CA LYS A 50 37.62 -81.16 104.16
C LYS A 50 38.61 -80.05 104.47
N ASN A 51 39.33 -80.15 105.58
CA ASN A 51 40.36 -79.17 105.94
C ASN A 51 41.52 -79.19 104.94
N ALA A 52 41.90 -80.37 104.43
CA ALA A 52 42.89 -80.50 103.38
C ALA A 52 42.40 -79.84 102.09
N VAL A 53 41.18 -80.11 101.63
CA VAL A 53 40.60 -79.49 100.43
C VAL A 53 40.47 -77.99 100.61
N LEU A 54 39.98 -77.48 101.75
CA LEU A 54 39.91 -76.05 102.01
C LEU A 54 41.29 -75.40 102.00
N GLN A 55 42.30 -76.02 102.60
CA GLN A 55 43.68 -75.54 102.52
C GLN A 55 44.22 -75.62 101.09
N THR A 56 43.82 -76.63 100.32
CA THR A 56 44.27 -76.81 98.93
C THR A 56 43.61 -75.78 98.02
N THR A 57 42.31 -75.52 98.17
CA THR A 57 41.57 -74.48 97.44
C THR A 57 42.05 -73.10 97.86
N GLN A 58 42.28 -72.84 99.14
CA GLN A 58 42.90 -71.58 99.59
C GLN A 58 44.30 -71.43 99.00
N LYS A 59 45.15 -72.47 99.02
CA LYS A 59 46.47 -72.42 98.37
C LYS A 59 46.35 -72.22 96.85
N LEU A 60 45.36 -72.82 96.19
CA LEU A 60 45.14 -72.65 94.75
C LEU A 60 44.66 -71.24 94.42
N VAL A 61 43.75 -70.70 95.23
CA VAL A 61 43.25 -69.34 95.12
C VAL A 61 44.37 -68.36 95.45
N PHE A 62 45.17 -68.55 96.50
CA PHE A 62 46.33 -67.70 96.79
C PHE A 62 47.49 -67.85 95.80
N ALA A 63 47.64 -69.01 95.15
CA ALA A 63 48.63 -69.18 94.08
C ALA A 63 48.16 -68.50 92.78
N ASN A 64 46.85 -68.50 92.51
CA ASN A 64 46.28 -68.06 91.23
C ASN A 64 45.30 -66.87 91.35
N TYR A 65 45.28 -66.13 92.47
CA TYR A 65 44.34 -65.01 92.68
C TYR A 65 44.56 -63.92 91.65
N LYS A 66 45.81 -63.74 91.19
CA LYS A 66 46.15 -62.84 90.09
C LYS A 66 45.41 -63.21 88.80
N THR A 67 45.32 -64.51 88.49
CA THR A 67 44.59 -64.99 87.30
C THR A 67 43.09 -64.77 87.44
N PHE A 68 42.53 -64.95 88.63
CA PHE A 68 41.11 -64.65 88.88
C PHE A 68 40.79 -63.16 88.79
N ILE A 69 41.64 -62.30 89.37
CA ILE A 69 41.49 -60.84 89.26
C ILE A 69 41.62 -60.42 87.80
N GLN A 70 42.65 -60.91 87.09
CA GLN A 70 42.82 -60.63 85.67
C GLN A 70 41.62 -61.11 84.84
N THR A 71 41.06 -62.29 85.13
CA THR A 71 39.88 -62.80 84.43
C THR A 71 38.65 -61.91 84.68
N ALA A 72 38.46 -61.45 85.92
CA ALA A 72 37.37 -60.53 86.26
C ALA A 72 37.58 -59.12 85.67
N GLU A 73 38.81 -58.62 85.65
CA GLU A 73 39.19 -57.35 85.02
C GLU A 73 38.99 -57.42 83.50
N SER A 74 39.50 -58.46 82.85
CA SER A 74 39.27 -58.70 81.42
C SER A 74 37.78 -58.86 81.09
N SER A 75 37.00 -59.54 81.94
CA SER A 75 35.56 -59.63 81.75
C SER A 75 34.87 -58.26 81.85
N ARG A 76 35.32 -57.39 82.76
CA ARG A 76 34.78 -56.03 82.90
C ARG A 76 35.20 -55.14 81.72
N GLU A 77 36.43 -55.27 81.26
CA GLU A 77 36.95 -54.56 80.09
C GLU A 77 36.21 -54.97 78.81
N ILE A 78 35.95 -56.27 78.64
CA ILE A 78 35.11 -56.79 77.55
C ILE A 78 33.70 -56.17 77.61
N LEU A 79 33.08 -56.12 78.79
CA LEU A 79 31.75 -55.53 78.95
C LEU A 79 31.72 -54.04 78.61
N ASN A 80 32.75 -53.29 79.02
CA ASN A 80 32.92 -51.89 78.63
C ASN A 80 33.12 -51.73 77.12
N HIS A 81 33.94 -52.57 76.48
CA HIS A 81 34.13 -52.56 75.03
C HIS A 81 32.86 -52.92 74.27
N PHE A 82 32.04 -53.84 74.76
CA PHE A 82 30.74 -54.15 74.18
C PHE A 82 29.80 -52.95 74.27
N ASN A 83 29.70 -52.30 75.44
CA ASN A 83 28.90 -51.08 75.61
C ASN A 83 29.39 -49.93 74.71
N GLU A 84 30.71 -49.77 74.53
CA GLU A 84 31.24 -48.77 73.62
C GLU A 84 30.94 -49.12 72.14
N THR A 85 30.98 -50.40 71.80
CA THR A 85 30.65 -50.89 70.46
C THR A 85 29.17 -50.70 70.15
N GLU A 86 28.29 -50.97 71.11
CA GLU A 86 26.85 -50.72 71.02
C GLU A 86 26.57 -49.22 70.79
N ASN A 87 27.19 -48.35 71.59
CA ASN A 87 27.06 -46.90 71.40
C ASN A 87 27.58 -46.40 70.03
N ARG A 88 28.65 -47.00 69.51
CA ARG A 88 29.17 -46.68 68.16
C ARG A 88 28.23 -47.20 67.07
N LEU A 89 27.64 -48.37 67.26
CA LEU A 89 26.68 -48.97 66.35
C LEU A 89 25.40 -48.14 66.28
N ASP A 90 24.86 -47.70 67.41
CA ASP A 90 23.68 -46.82 67.46
C ASP A 90 23.92 -45.49 66.73
N LYS A 91 25.08 -44.87 66.93
CA LYS A 91 25.47 -43.65 66.20
C LYS A 91 25.58 -43.91 64.69
N LEU A 92 26.06 -45.08 64.28
CA LEU A 92 26.15 -45.45 62.87
C LEU A 92 24.76 -45.65 62.25
N VAL A 93 23.88 -46.36 62.96
CA VAL A 93 22.48 -46.58 62.56
C VAL A 93 21.74 -45.25 62.40
N GLN A 94 21.99 -44.27 63.26
CA GLN A 94 21.41 -42.93 63.14
C GLN A 94 21.98 -42.11 61.97
N LYS A 95 23.29 -42.23 61.68
CA LYS A 95 23.96 -41.43 60.64
C LYS A 95 23.80 -41.97 59.22
N ILE A 96 23.59 -43.28 59.04
CA ILE A 96 23.38 -43.91 57.72
C ILE A 96 22.18 -43.29 56.99
N PRO A 97 21.00 -43.09 57.59
CA PRO A 97 19.87 -42.45 56.93
C PRO A 97 20.16 -41.01 56.48
N GLU A 98 20.90 -40.23 57.28
CA GLU A 98 21.30 -38.88 56.89
C GLU A 98 22.27 -38.89 55.71
N PHE A 99 23.21 -39.85 55.70
CA PHE A 99 24.12 -40.05 54.59
C PHE A 99 23.36 -40.43 53.30
N VAL A 100 22.42 -41.38 53.39
CA VAL A 100 21.57 -41.78 52.25
C VAL A 100 20.77 -40.59 51.73
N ARG A 101 20.19 -39.77 52.61
CA ARG A 101 19.44 -38.56 52.23
C ARG A 101 20.33 -37.54 51.51
N LYS A 102 21.55 -37.31 52.00
CA LYS A 102 22.54 -36.44 51.34
C LYS A 102 22.98 -37.00 49.99
N CYS A 103 23.19 -38.31 49.87
CA CYS A 103 23.48 -38.96 48.60
C CYS A 103 22.32 -38.84 47.60
N GLN A 104 21.07 -38.95 48.04
CA GLN A 104 19.90 -38.75 47.17
C GLN A 104 19.82 -37.31 46.68
N SER A 105 19.96 -36.32 47.58
CA SER A 105 20.01 -34.90 47.20
C SER A 105 21.16 -34.61 46.24
N PHE A 106 22.34 -35.20 46.47
CA PHE A 106 23.48 -35.10 45.56
C PHE A 106 23.18 -35.72 44.19
N CYS A 107 22.56 -36.90 44.14
CA CYS A 107 22.13 -37.53 42.89
C CYS A 107 21.13 -36.66 42.12
N ASP A 108 20.16 -36.05 42.80
CA ASP A 108 19.16 -35.19 42.15
C ASP A 108 19.79 -33.90 41.63
N THR A 109 20.66 -33.27 42.43
CA THR A 109 21.44 -32.10 41.99
C THR A 109 22.37 -32.46 40.83
N SER A 110 23.00 -33.63 40.87
CA SER A 110 23.89 -34.09 39.80
C SER A 110 23.14 -34.37 38.50
N LYS A 111 21.91 -34.90 38.57
CA LYS A 111 21.05 -35.07 37.38
C LYS A 111 20.68 -33.74 36.76
N ASP A 112 20.32 -32.75 37.57
CA ASP A 112 20.01 -31.40 37.09
C ASP A 112 21.23 -30.72 36.44
N ILE A 113 22.39 -30.78 37.09
CA ILE A 113 23.65 -30.30 36.53
C ILE A 113 23.99 -31.02 35.22
N ASN A 114 23.80 -32.34 35.15
CA ASN A 114 24.02 -33.09 33.91
C ASN A 114 23.02 -32.73 32.82
N ALA A 115 21.76 -32.45 33.16
CA ALA A 115 20.76 -31.96 32.20
C ALA A 115 21.17 -30.59 31.64
N HIS A 116 21.56 -29.65 32.51
CA HIS A 116 22.08 -28.34 32.09
C HIS A 116 23.36 -28.45 31.26
N ARG A 117 24.30 -29.33 31.65
CA ARG A 117 25.53 -29.57 30.88
C ARG A 117 25.23 -30.19 29.52
N ARG A 118 24.26 -31.11 29.45
CA ARG A 118 23.81 -31.70 28.19
C ARG A 118 23.18 -30.65 27.29
N LEU A 119 22.31 -29.78 27.83
CA LEU A 119 21.73 -28.66 27.09
C LEU A 119 22.82 -27.70 26.60
N ASN A 120 23.75 -27.29 27.46
CA ASN A 120 24.87 -26.42 27.05
C ASN A 120 25.74 -27.07 25.98
N SER A 121 26.04 -28.37 26.10
CA SER A 121 26.80 -29.09 25.07
C SER A 121 26.04 -29.10 23.75
N LEU A 122 24.71 -29.34 23.77
CA LEU A 122 23.88 -29.34 22.57
C LEU A 122 23.82 -27.95 21.92
N THR A 123 23.63 -26.90 22.73
CA THR A 123 23.64 -25.51 22.28
C THR A 123 24.99 -25.14 21.67
N LEU A 124 26.11 -25.58 22.25
CA LEU A 124 27.44 -25.34 21.72
C LEU A 124 27.65 -26.04 20.37
N THR A 125 27.20 -27.29 20.24
CA THR A 125 27.30 -28.04 18.98
C THR A 125 26.44 -27.45 17.86
N ARG A 126 25.26 -26.93 18.20
CA ARG A 126 24.30 -26.33 17.24
C ARG A 126 24.37 -24.80 17.18
N ASN A 127 25.40 -24.20 17.77
CA ASN A 127 25.50 -22.75 17.89
C ASN A 127 25.54 -22.04 16.53
N ALA A 128 26.22 -22.63 15.54
CA ALA A 128 26.28 -22.07 14.19
C ALA A 128 24.90 -22.03 13.51
N GLU A 129 24.13 -23.13 13.58
CA GLU A 129 22.77 -23.20 13.02
C GLU A 129 21.81 -22.22 13.73
N LEU A 130 21.97 -22.03 15.05
CA LEU A 130 21.21 -21.03 15.79
C LEU A 130 21.59 -19.60 15.40
N LEU A 131 22.87 -19.35 15.15
CA LEU A 131 23.36 -18.04 14.70
C LEU A 131 22.79 -17.68 13.33
N GLU A 132 22.75 -18.63 12.38
CA GLU A 132 22.14 -18.41 11.05
C GLU A 132 20.68 -17.93 11.16
N ILE A 133 19.90 -18.51 12.07
CA ILE A 133 18.51 -18.10 12.31
C ILE A 133 18.45 -16.70 12.91
N LEU A 134 19.36 -16.37 13.84
CA LEU A 134 19.43 -15.07 14.49
C LEU A 134 19.95 -13.96 13.55
N GLU A 135 20.74 -14.30 12.54
CA GLU A 135 21.28 -13.38 11.55
C GLU A 135 20.31 -13.08 10.39
N MET A 136 19.22 -13.83 10.25
CA MET A 136 18.24 -13.64 9.17
C MET A 136 17.68 -12.21 9.04
N PRO A 137 17.35 -11.47 10.12
CA PRO A 137 16.94 -10.07 10.01
C PRO A 137 18.02 -9.17 9.41
N GLN A 138 19.30 -9.38 9.78
CA GLN A 138 20.42 -8.61 9.25
C GLN A 138 20.69 -8.96 7.78
N LEU A 139 20.57 -10.24 7.43
CA LEU A 139 20.64 -10.70 6.04
C LEU A 139 19.52 -10.08 5.20
N MET A 140 18.29 -10.04 5.74
CA MET A 140 17.17 -9.36 5.10
C MET A 140 17.53 -7.90 4.82
N GLU A 141 17.94 -7.12 5.82
CA GLU A 141 18.32 -5.71 5.61
C GLU A 141 19.45 -5.53 4.57
N SER A 142 20.42 -6.45 4.53
CA SER A 142 21.50 -6.43 3.55
C SER A 142 20.99 -6.69 2.13
N CYS A 143 20.15 -7.72 1.94
CA CYS A 143 19.52 -8.04 0.65
C CYS A 143 18.65 -6.88 0.14
N LEU A 144 17.91 -6.23 1.05
CA LEU A 144 17.10 -5.06 0.72
C LEU A 144 17.98 -3.88 0.24
N ARG A 145 19.12 -3.66 0.89
CA ARG A 145 20.08 -2.60 0.52
C ARG A 145 20.81 -2.87 -0.80
N SER A 146 21.08 -4.14 -1.12
CA SER A 146 21.72 -4.55 -2.37
C SER A 146 20.76 -4.66 -3.56
N ASN A 147 19.45 -4.41 -3.36
CA ASN A 147 18.38 -4.59 -4.34
C ASN A 147 18.24 -6.05 -4.84
N GLN A 148 18.59 -7.02 -4.00
CA GLN A 148 18.45 -8.45 -4.23
C GLN A 148 17.08 -8.92 -3.72
N TYR A 149 16.05 -8.62 -4.50
CA TYR A 149 14.65 -8.82 -4.09
C TYR A 149 14.18 -10.27 -4.13
N ASN A 150 14.78 -11.10 -4.99
CA ASN A 150 14.42 -12.52 -5.08
C ASN A 150 14.93 -13.27 -3.84
N GLU A 151 16.17 -13.00 -3.43
CA GLU A 151 16.78 -13.56 -2.23
C GLU A 151 16.03 -13.10 -0.97
N ALA A 152 15.64 -11.81 -0.93
CA ALA A 152 14.80 -11.26 0.14
C ALA A 152 13.41 -11.93 0.19
N LEU A 153 12.82 -12.26 -0.96
CA LEU A 153 11.56 -13.00 -1.02
C LEU A 153 11.71 -14.42 -0.46
N GLU A 154 12.73 -15.15 -0.89
CA GLU A 154 12.99 -16.52 -0.40
C GLU A 154 13.20 -16.51 1.13
N LEU A 155 13.94 -15.52 1.64
CA LEU A 155 14.19 -15.38 3.07
C LEU A 155 12.92 -15.02 3.87
N SER A 156 12.03 -14.19 3.32
CA SER A 156 10.73 -13.90 3.95
C SER A 156 9.81 -15.14 3.96
N GLN A 157 9.77 -15.90 2.87
CA GLN A 157 9.02 -17.15 2.80
C GLN A 157 9.55 -18.19 3.79
N TYR A 158 10.86 -18.33 3.90
CA TYR A 158 11.48 -19.22 4.86
C TYR A 158 11.18 -18.79 6.31
N ALA A 159 11.26 -17.49 6.62
CA ALA A 159 10.89 -16.96 7.93
C ALA A 159 9.42 -17.25 8.28
N ARG A 160 8.48 -17.07 7.33
CA ARG A 160 7.07 -17.42 7.51
C ARG A 160 6.88 -18.91 7.79
N GLN A 161 7.54 -19.78 7.04
CA GLN A 161 7.49 -21.23 7.27
C GLN A 161 8.06 -21.63 8.64
N LEU A 162 9.13 -20.95 9.08
CA LEU A 162 9.72 -21.16 10.40
C LEU A 162 8.76 -20.74 11.52
N GLY A 163 8.10 -19.60 11.35
CA GLY A 163 7.05 -19.12 12.27
C GLY A 163 5.86 -20.07 12.36
N MET A 164 5.43 -20.67 11.26
CA MET A 164 4.35 -21.67 11.27
C MET A 164 4.74 -22.95 12.01
N LYS A 165 6.00 -23.38 11.92
CA LYS A 165 6.49 -24.61 12.55
C LYS A 165 6.86 -24.43 14.02
N HIS A 166 7.35 -23.25 14.40
CA HIS A 166 7.93 -22.98 15.72
C HIS A 166 7.39 -21.70 16.37
N GLY A 167 6.10 -21.40 16.15
CA GLY A 167 5.43 -20.21 16.69
C GLY A 167 5.38 -20.13 18.22
N ASP A 168 5.57 -21.26 18.91
CA ASP A 168 5.60 -21.32 20.38
C ASP A 168 6.85 -20.66 20.99
N ILE A 169 7.90 -20.43 20.19
CA ILE A 169 9.17 -19.85 20.66
C ILE A 169 9.13 -18.31 20.46
N PRO A 170 9.18 -17.50 21.53
CA PRO A 170 9.06 -16.04 21.43
C PRO A 170 10.13 -15.39 20.55
N ILE A 171 11.36 -15.93 20.57
CA ILE A 171 12.48 -15.42 19.77
C ILE A 171 12.18 -15.56 18.27
N ILE A 172 11.65 -16.71 17.84
CA ILE A 172 11.30 -16.93 16.43
C ILE A 172 10.15 -16.02 16.02
N SER A 173 9.15 -15.82 16.89
CA SER A 173 8.08 -14.85 16.63
C SER A 173 8.60 -13.42 16.49
N SER A 174 9.60 -13.02 17.26
CA SER A 174 10.25 -11.69 17.13
C SER A 174 10.99 -11.56 15.81
N ILE A 175 11.78 -12.57 15.44
CA ILE A 175 12.54 -12.60 14.17
C ILE A 175 11.60 -12.48 12.97
N VAL A 176 10.50 -13.24 12.97
CA VAL A 176 9.49 -13.15 11.89
C VAL A 176 8.87 -11.77 11.84
N ALA A 177 8.52 -11.17 12.98
CA ALA A 177 7.96 -9.82 13.02
C ALA A 177 8.94 -8.76 12.52
N GLU A 178 10.23 -8.86 12.87
CA GLU A 178 11.29 -7.97 12.38
C GLU A 178 11.47 -8.10 10.86
N ILE A 179 11.49 -9.32 10.33
CA ILE A 179 11.59 -9.58 8.89
C ILE A 179 10.38 -9.01 8.13
N GLU A 180 9.16 -9.22 8.62
CA GLU A 180 7.95 -8.65 8.01
C GLU A 180 7.91 -7.12 8.09
N SER A 181 8.43 -6.53 9.16
CA SER A 181 8.56 -5.07 9.30
C SER A 181 9.53 -4.50 8.26
N SER A 182 10.71 -5.11 8.12
CA SER A 182 11.71 -4.72 7.11
C SER A 182 11.17 -4.90 5.68
N TRP A 183 10.45 -5.99 5.43
CA TRP A 183 9.77 -6.23 4.16
C TRP A 183 8.71 -5.18 3.84
N SER A 184 7.83 -4.88 4.80
CA SER A 184 6.78 -3.86 4.67
C SER A 184 7.38 -2.46 4.44
N GLY A 185 8.48 -2.15 5.13
CA GLY A 185 9.25 -0.93 4.92
C GLY A 185 9.75 -0.79 3.49
N MET A 186 10.30 -1.87 2.91
CA MET A 186 10.74 -1.88 1.51
C MET A 186 9.57 -1.71 0.55
N VAL A 187 8.46 -2.43 0.74
CA VAL A 187 7.25 -2.25 -0.11
C VAL A 187 6.82 -0.78 -0.09
N GLY A 188 6.86 -0.13 1.08
CA GLY A 188 6.64 1.30 1.22
C GLY A 188 7.61 2.16 0.41
N GLN A 189 8.91 1.83 0.40
CA GLN A 189 9.92 2.54 -0.40
C GLN A 189 9.74 2.36 -1.91
N VAL A 190 9.38 1.16 -2.36
CA VAL A 190 9.10 0.86 -3.78
C VAL A 190 7.86 1.62 -4.24
N VAL A 191 6.77 1.59 -3.45
CA VAL A 191 5.56 2.39 -3.70
C VAL A 191 5.86 3.89 -3.66
N GLY A 192 6.72 4.34 -2.76
CA GLY A 192 7.21 5.72 -2.71
C GLY A 192 7.96 6.12 -3.98
N SER A 193 8.79 5.23 -4.52
CA SER A 193 9.53 5.44 -5.77
C SER A 193 8.60 5.59 -6.98
N LEU A 194 7.43 4.96 -6.97
CA LEU A 194 6.41 5.12 -8.03
C LEU A 194 5.81 6.54 -8.08
N ARG A 195 5.97 7.36 -7.02
CA ARG A 195 5.51 8.77 -6.98
C ARG A 195 6.47 9.76 -7.64
N GLY A 196 7.51 9.29 -8.33
CA GLY A 196 8.46 10.14 -9.07
C GLY A 196 8.20 10.14 -10.58
N ASP A 197 8.84 11.07 -11.31
CA ASP A 197 8.90 11.01 -12.76
C ASP A 197 9.74 9.81 -13.19
N LEU A 198 9.13 8.86 -13.90
CA LEU A 198 9.76 7.57 -14.19
C LEU A 198 9.51 7.16 -15.63
N PRO A 199 10.55 6.66 -16.33
CA PRO A 199 10.38 6.09 -17.66
C PRO A 199 9.71 4.71 -17.57
N LEU A 200 9.01 4.33 -18.64
CA LEU A 200 8.27 3.06 -18.73
C LEU A 200 9.09 1.82 -18.27
N PRO A 201 10.36 1.63 -18.68
CA PRO A 201 11.14 0.46 -18.26
C PRO A 201 11.33 0.39 -16.75
N ARG A 202 11.49 1.54 -16.08
CA ARG A 202 11.65 1.58 -14.62
C ARG A 202 10.33 1.28 -13.91
N CYS A 203 9.20 1.74 -14.45
CA CYS A 203 7.87 1.38 -13.95
C CYS A 203 7.62 -0.13 -14.02
N LEU A 204 7.96 -0.75 -15.16
CA LEU A 204 7.84 -2.20 -15.36
C LEU A 204 8.71 -2.98 -14.38
N GLN A 205 9.94 -2.53 -14.13
CA GLN A 205 10.81 -3.14 -13.11
C GLN A 205 10.18 -3.04 -11.72
N LEU A 206 9.79 -1.83 -11.28
CA LEU A 206 9.25 -1.64 -9.92
C LEU A 206 7.94 -2.40 -9.70
N VAL A 207 7.06 -2.45 -10.69
CA VAL A 207 5.81 -3.23 -10.57
C VAL A 207 6.05 -4.72 -10.75
N GLY A 208 7.01 -5.14 -11.56
CA GLY A 208 7.49 -6.52 -11.61
C GLY A 208 8.00 -6.98 -10.24
N LEU A 209 8.73 -6.12 -9.54
CA LEU A 209 9.17 -6.36 -8.16
C LEU A 209 7.99 -6.44 -7.19
N LEU A 210 7.05 -5.50 -7.22
CA LEU A 210 5.86 -5.58 -6.36
C LEU A 210 5.02 -6.84 -6.62
N ARG A 211 5.00 -7.32 -7.86
CA ARG A 211 4.33 -8.56 -8.25
C ARG A 211 5.11 -9.79 -7.76
N SER A 212 6.44 -9.78 -7.84
CA SER A 212 7.25 -10.88 -7.29
C SER A 212 7.18 -10.94 -5.76
N MET A 213 7.00 -9.80 -5.10
CA MET A 213 6.83 -9.67 -3.66
C MET A 213 5.52 -10.25 -3.13
N ASP A 214 4.55 -10.58 -4.00
CA ASP A 214 3.20 -11.05 -3.64
C ASP A 214 2.54 -10.21 -2.53
N ALA A 215 2.86 -8.91 -2.49
CA ALA A 215 2.41 -8.00 -1.44
C ALA A 215 0.99 -7.48 -1.70
N PHE A 216 0.54 -7.55 -2.96
CA PHE A 216 -0.74 -7.02 -3.42
C PHE A 216 -1.37 -7.97 -4.44
N THR A 217 -2.69 -8.10 -4.39
CA THR A 217 -3.46 -8.69 -5.48
C THR A 217 -3.35 -7.83 -6.75
N GLU A 218 -3.67 -8.38 -7.91
CA GLU A 218 -3.55 -7.64 -9.18
C GLU A 218 -4.42 -6.38 -9.20
N SER A 219 -5.63 -6.45 -8.65
CA SER A 219 -6.54 -5.31 -8.51
C SER A 219 -6.01 -4.26 -7.52
N GLU A 220 -5.41 -4.67 -6.40
CA GLU A 220 -4.76 -3.75 -5.45
C GLU A 220 -3.52 -3.08 -6.05
N LEU A 221 -2.73 -3.82 -6.84
CA LEU A 221 -1.55 -3.30 -7.51
C LEU A 221 -1.92 -2.22 -8.54
N ARG A 222 -3.00 -2.43 -9.30
CA ARG A 222 -3.59 -1.42 -10.21
C ARG A 222 -3.95 -0.15 -9.44
N ILE A 223 -4.66 -0.29 -8.32
CA ILE A 223 -5.07 0.85 -7.48
C ILE A 223 -3.84 1.58 -6.91
N LYS A 224 -2.88 0.86 -6.34
CA LYS A 224 -1.66 1.44 -5.75
C LYS A 224 -0.83 2.18 -6.79
N PHE A 225 -0.71 1.62 -7.99
CA PHE A 225 -0.02 2.28 -9.10
C PHE A 225 -0.72 3.59 -9.48
N LEU A 226 -2.04 3.56 -9.69
CA LEU A 226 -2.82 4.75 -10.05
C LEU A 226 -2.78 5.80 -8.93
N GLN A 227 -2.89 5.41 -7.67
CA GLN A 227 -2.77 6.31 -6.52
C GLN A 227 -1.40 6.98 -6.44
N ALA A 228 -0.31 6.23 -6.66
CA ALA A 228 1.04 6.78 -6.64
C ALA A 228 1.25 7.79 -7.78
N ARG A 229 0.80 7.45 -8.99
CA ARG A 229 0.89 8.31 -10.18
C ARG A 229 0.00 9.54 -10.08
N ASP A 230 -1.21 9.38 -9.56
CA ASP A 230 -2.11 10.50 -9.33
C ASP A 230 -1.55 11.48 -8.30
N SER A 231 -1.05 10.98 -7.16
CA SER A 231 -0.43 11.83 -6.15
C SER A 231 0.72 12.67 -6.71
N TRP A 232 1.51 12.10 -7.62
CA TRP A 232 2.57 12.83 -8.32
C TRP A 232 2.02 13.87 -9.30
N LEU A 233 1.05 13.49 -10.14
CA LEU A 233 0.40 14.39 -11.09
C LEU A 233 -0.26 15.58 -10.39
N GLN A 234 -1.01 15.34 -9.30
CA GLN A 234 -1.60 16.40 -8.49
C GLN A 234 -0.54 17.32 -7.89
N GLY A 235 0.59 16.77 -7.44
CA GLY A 235 1.73 17.57 -6.97
C GLY A 235 2.27 18.52 -8.06
N LEU A 236 2.36 18.05 -9.30
CA LEU A 236 2.77 18.87 -10.44
C LEU A 236 1.75 19.96 -10.79
N LEU A 237 0.45 19.61 -10.83
CA LEU A 237 -0.62 20.55 -11.16
C LEU A 237 -0.77 21.64 -10.08
N ASN A 238 -0.64 21.27 -8.81
CA ASN A 238 -0.71 22.23 -7.70
C ASN A 238 0.50 23.16 -7.63
N ALA A 239 1.63 22.80 -8.26
CA ALA A 239 2.83 23.62 -8.32
C ALA A 239 2.76 24.72 -9.40
N ILE A 240 1.73 24.73 -10.24
CA ILE A 240 1.57 25.72 -11.32
C ILE A 240 1.16 27.06 -10.70
N PRO A 241 1.87 28.16 -10.99
CA PRO A 241 1.52 29.49 -10.48
C PRO A 241 0.18 29.96 -11.07
N LYS A 242 -0.69 30.51 -10.21
CA LYS A 242 -2.05 30.99 -10.55
C LYS A 242 -2.12 32.50 -10.86
N GLU A 243 -0.96 33.15 -10.98
CA GLU A 243 -0.85 34.61 -11.12
C GLU A 243 -1.31 35.12 -12.49
N ASP A 244 -0.99 34.38 -13.56
CA ASP A 244 -1.47 34.65 -14.92
C ASP A 244 -2.38 33.52 -15.39
N PRO A 245 -3.70 33.77 -15.57
CA PRO A 245 -4.65 32.77 -16.07
C PRO A 245 -4.25 32.16 -17.41
N ASN A 246 -3.61 32.91 -18.31
CA ASN A 246 -3.20 32.38 -19.62
C ASN A 246 -2.05 31.37 -19.46
N LEU A 247 -1.04 31.72 -18.65
CA LEU A 247 0.09 30.85 -18.37
C LEU A 247 -0.31 29.62 -17.55
N HIS A 248 -1.18 29.81 -16.55
CA HIS A 248 -1.73 28.71 -15.75
C HIS A 248 -2.50 27.72 -16.63
N MET A 249 -3.38 28.21 -17.50
CA MET A 249 -4.15 27.36 -18.42
C MET A 249 -3.26 26.64 -19.43
N ALA A 250 -2.35 27.34 -20.10
CA ALA A 250 -1.47 26.73 -21.09
C ALA A 250 -0.60 25.62 -20.48
N LYS A 251 0.00 25.87 -19.31
CA LYS A 251 0.82 24.88 -18.58
C LYS A 251 -0.02 23.71 -18.08
N THR A 252 -1.22 23.97 -17.57
CA THR A 252 -2.13 22.91 -17.10
C THR A 252 -2.49 21.97 -18.24
N ILE A 253 -2.87 22.51 -19.41
CA ILE A 253 -3.19 21.71 -20.60
C ILE A 253 -1.98 20.88 -21.05
N GLU A 254 -0.80 21.50 -21.11
CA GLU A 254 0.43 20.82 -21.54
C GLU A 254 0.81 19.67 -20.60
N LEU A 255 0.90 19.94 -19.29
CA LEU A 255 1.29 18.96 -18.28
C LEU A 255 0.25 17.85 -18.15
N SER A 256 -1.05 18.18 -18.10
CA SER A 256 -2.11 17.18 -18.07
C SER A 256 -2.04 16.28 -19.30
N ARG A 257 -1.88 16.84 -20.50
CA ARG A 257 -1.80 16.04 -21.74
C ARG A 257 -0.61 15.08 -21.73
N ILE A 258 0.59 15.57 -21.42
CA ILE A 258 1.82 14.76 -21.45
C ILE A 258 1.77 13.67 -20.38
N HIS A 259 1.47 14.04 -19.14
CA HIS A 259 1.58 13.13 -18.01
C HIS A 259 0.41 12.14 -17.94
N LEU A 260 -0.82 12.53 -18.27
CA LEU A 260 -1.93 11.57 -18.38
C LEU A 260 -1.64 10.56 -19.50
N PHE A 261 -1.14 11.00 -20.66
CA PHE A 261 -0.80 10.08 -21.74
C PHE A 261 0.30 9.08 -21.34
N ASN A 262 1.32 9.55 -20.62
CA ASN A 262 2.36 8.68 -20.07
C ASN A 262 1.79 7.68 -19.07
N ILE A 263 0.93 8.10 -18.14
CA ILE A 263 0.31 7.21 -17.15
C ILE A 263 -0.56 6.17 -17.85
N ILE A 264 -1.36 6.56 -18.84
CA ILE A 264 -2.18 5.64 -19.63
C ILE A 264 -1.31 4.62 -20.36
N THR A 265 -0.24 5.08 -21.02
CA THR A 265 0.68 4.21 -21.76
C THR A 265 1.37 3.23 -20.80
N GLN A 266 1.83 3.71 -19.64
CA GLN A 266 2.44 2.86 -18.61
C GLN A 266 1.46 1.83 -18.06
N TYR A 267 0.23 2.26 -17.76
CA TYR A 267 -0.81 1.37 -17.25
C TYR A 267 -1.14 0.26 -18.26
N LYS A 268 -1.42 0.62 -19.51
CA LYS A 268 -1.73 -0.35 -20.57
C LYS A 268 -0.59 -1.35 -20.79
N ALA A 269 0.66 -0.88 -20.80
CA ALA A 269 1.83 -1.75 -20.94
C ALA A 269 2.07 -2.70 -19.75
N MET A 270 1.56 -2.37 -18.56
CA MET A 270 1.80 -3.12 -17.34
C MET A 270 0.69 -4.12 -17.00
N PHE A 271 -0.56 -3.80 -17.36
CA PHE A 271 -1.75 -4.56 -16.98
C PHE A 271 -2.51 -5.19 -18.15
N ASN A 272 -2.10 -4.92 -19.41
CA ASN A 272 -2.55 -5.61 -20.63
C ASN A 272 -4.07 -5.90 -20.71
N ASP A 273 -4.90 -4.85 -20.54
CA ASP A 273 -6.37 -5.00 -20.54
C ASP A 273 -6.96 -5.41 -21.90
N ASP A 274 -6.21 -5.29 -23.00
CA ASP A 274 -6.70 -5.55 -24.37
C ASP A 274 -6.74 -7.05 -24.74
N GLU A 275 -6.10 -7.95 -23.97
CA GLU A 275 -5.98 -9.39 -24.32
C GLU A 275 -7.05 -10.31 -23.70
N LEU A 276 -7.91 -9.82 -22.81
CA LEU A 276 -8.79 -10.66 -21.98
C LEU A 276 -10.29 -10.53 -22.28
N VAL A 277 -10.67 -10.08 -23.47
CA VAL A 277 -12.07 -10.21 -23.96
C VAL A 277 -12.32 -11.66 -24.41
N ILE A 278 -12.26 -12.60 -23.46
CA ILE A 278 -12.82 -13.94 -23.63
C ILE A 278 -14.31 -13.81 -23.30
N PRO A 279 -15.24 -14.02 -24.25
CA PRO A 279 -16.67 -13.94 -23.98
C PRO A 279 -17.05 -15.06 -23.00
N GLY A 280 -17.36 -14.71 -21.75
CA GLY A 280 -17.82 -15.66 -20.72
C GLY A 280 -17.25 -15.51 -19.30
N ARG A 281 -16.39 -14.53 -19.01
CA ARG A 281 -15.98 -14.20 -17.62
C ARG A 281 -16.36 -12.77 -17.25
N ASP A 282 -17.52 -12.61 -16.60
CA ASP A 282 -18.01 -11.33 -16.05
C ASP A 282 -17.16 -10.73 -14.91
N LEU A 283 -16.03 -11.36 -14.51
CA LEU A 283 -15.17 -10.85 -13.43
C LEU A 283 -14.07 -9.87 -13.89
N THR A 284 -13.65 -9.87 -15.16
CA THR A 284 -12.50 -9.05 -15.63
C THR A 284 -12.87 -7.59 -15.91
N LEU A 285 -14.15 -7.30 -16.19
CA LEU A 285 -14.64 -5.94 -16.45
C LEU A 285 -14.40 -4.97 -15.28
N ASN A 286 -14.46 -5.47 -14.04
CA ASN A 286 -14.26 -4.63 -12.86
C ASN A 286 -12.82 -4.12 -12.71
N GLU A 287 -11.83 -4.88 -13.18
CA GLU A 287 -10.43 -4.51 -12.99
C GLU A 287 -9.99 -3.41 -13.94
N SER A 288 -10.40 -3.49 -15.21
CA SER A 288 -10.20 -2.44 -16.21
C SER A 288 -11.06 -1.20 -15.90
N ALA A 289 -12.23 -1.38 -15.29
CA ALA A 289 -13.11 -0.26 -14.93
C ALA A 289 -12.48 0.73 -13.94
N ILE A 290 -11.58 0.25 -13.05
CA ILE A 290 -10.85 1.11 -12.10
C ILE A 290 -10.06 2.19 -12.85
N PHE A 291 -9.39 1.81 -13.94
CA PHE A 291 -8.60 2.72 -14.74
C PHE A 291 -9.44 3.73 -15.50
N TYR A 292 -10.52 3.27 -16.16
CA TYR A 292 -11.40 4.17 -16.91
C TYR A 292 -12.15 5.14 -15.99
N HIS A 293 -12.55 4.70 -14.79
CA HIS A 293 -13.16 5.58 -13.79
C HIS A 293 -12.17 6.64 -13.29
N TRP A 294 -10.93 6.24 -12.96
CA TRP A 294 -9.87 7.17 -12.60
C TRP A 294 -9.61 8.19 -13.72
N LEU A 295 -9.57 7.73 -14.97
CA LEU A 295 -9.35 8.59 -16.13
C LEU A 295 -10.49 9.60 -16.32
N GLU A 296 -11.75 9.17 -16.18
CA GLU A 296 -12.91 10.07 -16.22
C GLU A 296 -12.85 11.12 -15.09
N GLU A 297 -12.44 10.73 -13.88
CA GLU A 297 -12.25 11.66 -12.76
C GLU A 297 -11.21 12.74 -13.11
N LYS A 298 -10.06 12.37 -13.70
CA LYS A 298 -9.03 13.35 -14.08
C LYS A 298 -9.46 14.28 -15.20
N ILE A 299 -10.20 13.77 -16.18
CA ILE A 299 -10.78 14.62 -17.23
C ILE A 299 -11.82 15.57 -16.64
N THR A 300 -12.64 15.10 -15.71
CA THR A 300 -13.64 15.95 -15.01
C THR A 300 -12.97 17.04 -14.18
N GLN A 301 -11.87 16.71 -13.49
CA GLN A 301 -11.07 17.68 -12.76
C GLN A 301 -10.48 18.74 -13.70
N PHE A 302 -9.92 18.34 -14.85
CA PHE A 302 -9.42 19.26 -15.86
C PHE A 302 -10.52 20.19 -16.40
N LEU A 303 -11.70 19.65 -16.70
CA LEU A 303 -12.85 20.45 -17.18
C LEU A 303 -13.31 21.45 -16.11
N ALA A 304 -13.31 21.08 -14.83
CA ALA A 304 -13.64 22.00 -13.74
C ALA A 304 -12.59 23.13 -13.60
N THR A 305 -11.31 22.83 -13.75
CA THR A 305 -10.25 23.85 -13.80
C THR A 305 -10.40 24.76 -15.01
N LEU A 306 -10.69 24.20 -16.18
CA LEU A 306 -10.97 24.96 -17.40
C LEU A 306 -12.16 25.92 -17.20
N GLU A 307 -13.26 25.47 -16.59
CA GLU A 307 -14.43 26.31 -16.33
C GLU A 307 -14.13 27.49 -15.39
N GLN A 308 -13.27 27.28 -14.38
CA GLN A 308 -12.92 28.32 -13.41
C GLN A 308 -11.98 29.39 -13.97
N ASP A 309 -10.99 28.99 -14.78
CA ASP A 309 -9.92 29.89 -15.21
C ASP A 309 -10.18 30.55 -16.58
N LEU A 310 -11.02 29.94 -17.44
CA LEU A 310 -11.32 30.43 -18.78
C LEU A 310 -11.87 31.87 -18.82
N PRO A 311 -12.71 32.36 -17.88
CA PRO A 311 -13.17 33.75 -17.86
C PRO A 311 -12.04 34.79 -17.79
N GLY A 312 -10.91 34.45 -17.17
CA GLY A 312 -9.74 35.33 -16.98
C GLY A 312 -8.76 35.37 -18.16
N VAL A 313 -8.91 34.47 -19.13
CA VAL A 313 -7.99 34.31 -20.28
C VAL A 313 -8.22 35.41 -21.31
N THR A 314 -7.15 36.02 -21.83
CA THR A 314 -7.26 37.06 -22.88
C THR A 314 -7.43 36.44 -24.27
N SER A 315 -6.65 35.40 -24.57
CA SER A 315 -6.62 34.74 -25.88
C SER A 315 -7.35 33.40 -25.87
N ILE A 316 -8.68 33.43 -25.96
CA ILE A 316 -9.54 32.23 -25.96
C ILE A 316 -9.19 31.30 -27.14
N ASP A 317 -8.90 31.85 -28.32
CA ASP A 317 -8.58 31.07 -29.53
C ASP A 317 -7.38 30.15 -29.36
N THR A 318 -6.30 30.66 -28.74
CA THR A 318 -5.08 29.88 -28.48
C THR A 318 -5.37 28.72 -27.54
N ILE A 319 -6.10 28.98 -26.45
CA ILE A 319 -6.46 27.96 -25.45
C ILE A 319 -7.41 26.93 -26.06
N LEU A 320 -8.40 27.36 -26.86
CA LEU A 320 -9.29 26.45 -27.59
C LEU A 320 -8.52 25.52 -28.52
N GLY A 321 -7.55 26.05 -29.26
CA GLY A 321 -6.67 25.24 -30.12
C GLY A 321 -5.87 24.19 -29.33
N GLN A 322 -5.29 24.58 -28.19
CA GLN A 322 -4.52 23.66 -27.33
C GLN A 322 -5.42 22.59 -26.69
N CYS A 323 -6.60 22.96 -26.20
CA CYS A 323 -7.54 22.00 -25.62
C CYS A 323 -8.13 21.06 -26.69
N THR A 324 -8.38 21.54 -27.90
CA THR A 324 -8.82 20.71 -29.03
C THR A 324 -7.74 19.69 -29.41
N TYR A 325 -6.48 20.12 -29.49
CA TYR A 325 -5.36 19.21 -29.70
C TYR A 325 -5.24 18.16 -28.58
N PHE A 326 -5.42 18.57 -27.33
CA PHE A 326 -5.46 17.66 -26.19
C PHE A 326 -6.58 16.62 -26.34
N GLY A 327 -7.82 17.03 -26.63
CA GLY A 327 -8.95 16.11 -26.87
C GLY A 327 -8.68 15.14 -28.02
N LEU A 328 -8.20 15.63 -29.17
CA LEU A 328 -7.85 14.80 -30.32
C LEU A 328 -6.75 13.77 -30.02
N SER A 329 -5.76 14.14 -29.21
CA SER A 329 -4.68 13.22 -28.81
C SER A 329 -5.19 12.05 -27.96
N PHE A 330 -6.26 12.26 -27.19
CA PHE A 330 -6.89 11.25 -26.33
C PHE A 330 -7.99 10.45 -27.04
N GLY A 331 -8.54 10.98 -28.14
CA GLY A 331 -9.46 10.23 -29.00
C GLY A 331 -8.86 8.91 -29.51
N ARG A 332 -7.54 8.86 -29.74
CA ARG A 332 -6.81 7.62 -30.11
C ARG A 332 -6.76 6.58 -29.00
N VAL A 333 -6.89 7.02 -27.75
CA VAL A 333 -6.84 6.19 -26.55
C VAL A 333 -8.24 5.71 -26.14
N GLY A 334 -9.28 6.21 -26.81
CA GLY A 334 -10.69 5.86 -26.55
C GLY A 334 -11.41 6.85 -25.62
N VAL A 335 -10.82 8.02 -25.34
CA VAL A 335 -11.44 9.05 -24.50
C VAL A 335 -11.66 10.31 -25.31
N ASP A 336 -12.93 10.65 -25.53
CA ASP A 336 -13.34 11.88 -26.20
C ASP A 336 -14.12 12.79 -25.23
N PHE A 337 -13.55 13.94 -24.90
CA PHE A 337 -14.17 14.98 -24.06
C PHE A 337 -14.40 16.29 -24.83
N THR A 338 -14.23 16.28 -26.15
CA THR A 338 -14.37 17.48 -27.00
C THR A 338 -15.76 18.09 -26.90
N GLY A 339 -16.81 17.27 -26.80
CA GLY A 339 -18.19 17.73 -26.59
C GLY A 339 -18.37 18.53 -25.29
N ARG A 340 -17.99 17.95 -24.14
CA ARG A 340 -18.09 18.62 -22.82
C ARG A 340 -17.27 19.91 -22.76
N MET A 341 -16.09 19.91 -23.39
CA MET A 341 -15.25 21.10 -23.51
C MET A 341 -15.93 22.19 -24.34
N SER A 342 -16.53 21.83 -25.48
CA SER A 342 -17.18 22.79 -26.39
C SER A 342 -18.30 23.55 -25.69
N ASP A 343 -19.10 22.89 -24.84
CA ASP A 343 -20.17 23.53 -24.05
C ASP A 343 -19.62 24.62 -23.11
N ILE A 344 -18.46 24.38 -22.49
CA ILE A 344 -17.80 25.35 -21.60
C ILE A 344 -17.34 26.59 -22.39
N PHE A 345 -16.71 26.40 -23.55
CA PHE A 345 -16.26 27.52 -24.39
C PHE A 345 -17.42 28.35 -24.93
N VAL A 346 -18.49 27.70 -25.42
CA VAL A 346 -19.68 28.41 -25.93
C VAL A 346 -20.30 29.29 -24.84
N ARG A 347 -20.43 28.77 -23.61
CA ARG A 347 -20.95 29.53 -22.48
C ARG A 347 -20.09 30.74 -22.15
N VAL A 348 -18.77 30.57 -22.00
CA VAL A 348 -17.86 31.68 -21.65
C VAL A 348 -17.76 32.72 -22.76
N ILE A 349 -17.74 32.31 -24.03
CA ILE A 349 -17.75 33.23 -25.17
C ILE A 349 -19.05 34.03 -25.20
N SER A 350 -20.19 33.39 -24.95
CA SER A 350 -21.50 34.05 -24.90
C SER A 350 -21.57 35.10 -23.79
N GLU A 351 -21.11 34.74 -22.58
CA GLU A 351 -21.06 35.67 -21.45
C GLU A 351 -20.12 36.85 -21.72
N ARG A 352 -18.93 36.60 -22.28
CA ARG A 352 -17.98 37.66 -22.65
C ARG A 352 -18.54 38.57 -23.74
N PHE A 353 -19.22 38.02 -24.74
CA PHE A 353 -19.88 38.79 -25.78
C PHE A 353 -20.96 39.69 -25.17
N GLU A 354 -21.82 39.15 -24.30
CA GLU A 354 -22.87 39.92 -23.63
C GLU A 354 -22.29 41.05 -22.77
N GLN A 355 -21.22 40.77 -22.01
CA GLN A 355 -20.52 41.79 -21.23
C GLN A 355 -19.90 42.89 -22.11
N ASN A 356 -19.29 42.52 -23.23
CA ASN A 356 -18.69 43.46 -24.17
C ASN A 356 -19.76 44.33 -24.85
N VAL A 357 -20.90 43.75 -25.22
CA VAL A 357 -22.06 44.50 -25.75
C VAL A 357 -22.56 45.47 -24.69
N ARG A 358 -22.86 45.00 -23.47
CA ARG A 358 -23.30 45.87 -22.36
C ARG A 358 -22.30 46.99 -22.06
N ARG A 359 -20.99 46.71 -22.07
CA ARG A 359 -19.93 47.70 -21.87
C ARG A 359 -19.90 48.72 -23.00
N THR A 360 -20.04 48.28 -24.24
CA THR A 360 -20.08 49.15 -25.42
C THR A 360 -21.33 50.02 -25.42
N THR A 361 -22.50 49.46 -25.09
CA THR A 361 -23.75 50.21 -24.93
C THR A 361 -23.62 51.28 -23.86
N ARG A 362 -23.08 50.95 -22.67
CA ARG A 362 -22.84 51.95 -21.60
C ARG A 362 -21.82 53.01 -21.99
N LYS A 363 -20.78 52.64 -22.74
CA LYS A 363 -19.80 53.59 -23.25
C LYS A 363 -20.45 54.53 -24.26
N PHE A 364 -21.23 53.99 -25.18
CA PHE A 364 -22.00 54.75 -26.16
C PHE A 364 -23.01 55.69 -25.47
N GLU A 365 -23.73 55.23 -24.44
CA GLU A 365 -24.61 56.08 -23.63
C GLU A 365 -23.85 57.26 -23.01
N LYS A 366 -22.69 57.01 -22.38
CA LYS A 366 -21.85 58.08 -21.81
C LYS A 366 -21.31 59.05 -22.87
N ASP A 367 -20.87 58.52 -24.01
CA ASP A 367 -20.37 59.34 -25.11
C ASP A 367 -21.52 60.20 -25.67
N MET A 368 -22.73 59.64 -25.79
CA MET A 368 -23.93 60.35 -26.24
C MET A 368 -24.38 61.44 -25.26
N GLU A 369 -24.33 61.18 -23.94
CA GLU A 369 -24.56 62.20 -22.91
C GLU A 369 -23.58 63.38 -23.05
N THR A 370 -22.32 63.09 -23.38
CA THR A 370 -21.28 64.10 -23.58
C THR A 370 -21.59 65.00 -24.79
N PHE A 371 -22.20 64.46 -25.85
CA PHE A 371 -22.64 65.24 -27.01
C PHE A 371 -23.90 66.10 -26.74
N THR A 372 -24.75 65.72 -25.78
CA THR A 372 -26.03 66.44 -25.51
C THR A 372 -25.94 67.65 -24.56
N LEU A 373 -24.75 67.99 -24.03
CA LEU A 373 -24.61 68.99 -22.96
C LEU A 373 -24.23 70.42 -23.39
N ILE A 374 -24.46 70.82 -24.65
CA ILE A 374 -24.26 72.24 -25.05
C ILE A 374 -25.53 73.09 -24.86
N ASN A 375 -26.73 72.51 -24.72
CA ASN A 375 -27.98 73.27 -24.58
C ASN A 375 -28.83 72.89 -23.36
N LYS A 376 -28.27 72.98 -22.15
CA LYS A 376 -29.09 73.04 -20.93
C LYS A 376 -29.53 74.48 -20.65
N THR A 377 -30.68 74.88 -21.19
CA THR A 377 -31.51 75.90 -20.53
C THR A 377 -32.98 75.66 -20.86
N GLN A 378 -33.66 74.91 -19.99
CA GLN A 378 -34.93 75.31 -19.34
C GLN A 378 -35.42 74.15 -18.48
N ARG A 379 -35.47 74.40 -17.17
CA ARG A 379 -36.13 73.52 -16.19
C ARG A 379 -37.63 73.49 -16.50
N LEU A 380 -38.21 72.30 -16.65
CA LEU A 380 -39.60 72.06 -16.32
C LEU A 380 -39.70 70.81 -15.44
N ASP A 381 -40.36 71.03 -14.32
CA ASP A 381 -40.56 70.16 -13.17
C ASP A 381 -41.83 69.33 -13.40
N VAL A 382 -41.73 68.01 -13.61
CA VAL A 382 -42.87 67.08 -13.48
C VAL A 382 -42.37 65.71 -12.98
N LYS A 383 -43.05 65.21 -11.94
CA LYS A 383 -42.83 63.97 -11.21
C LYS A 383 -43.21 62.69 -12.01
N THR A 384 -42.29 61.71 -11.97
CA THR A 384 -42.43 60.22 -11.95
C THR A 384 -43.64 59.50 -12.57
N GLU A 385 -43.41 58.65 -13.60
CA GLU A 385 -43.42 57.15 -13.54
C GLU A 385 -43.01 56.49 -14.89
N PRO A 386 -42.55 55.21 -14.91
CA PRO A 386 -41.70 54.66 -15.97
C PRO A 386 -42.47 53.86 -17.04
N CYS A 387 -42.57 54.43 -18.24
CA CYS A 387 -42.81 53.66 -19.47
C CYS A 387 -41.89 54.22 -20.57
N ILE A 388 -40.72 53.59 -20.73
CA ILE A 388 -39.56 54.16 -21.44
C ILE A 388 -39.70 54.10 -22.97
N ASN A 389 -40.63 53.32 -23.53
CA ASN A 389 -40.65 53.06 -24.98
C ASN A 389 -41.54 53.98 -25.83
N SER A 390 -42.40 54.81 -25.24
CA SER A 390 -43.25 55.73 -26.01
C SER A 390 -42.85 57.21 -25.90
N THR A 391 -42.04 57.57 -24.89
CA THR A 391 -41.80 58.97 -24.54
C THR A 391 -40.58 59.58 -25.26
N LEU A 392 -39.57 58.78 -25.61
CA LEU A 392 -38.40 59.25 -26.36
C LEU A 392 -38.76 59.67 -27.80
N ILE A 393 -39.62 58.91 -28.47
CA ILE A 393 -40.02 59.21 -29.86
C ILE A 393 -40.97 60.42 -29.90
N TYR A 394 -41.78 60.66 -28.86
CA TYR A 394 -42.69 61.82 -28.82
C TYR A 394 -41.95 63.12 -28.46
N TYR A 395 -40.98 63.08 -27.55
CA TYR A 395 -40.18 64.27 -27.19
C TYR A 395 -39.22 64.71 -28.30
N TYR A 396 -38.68 63.79 -29.10
CA TYR A 396 -37.80 64.11 -30.23
C TYR A 396 -38.52 64.73 -31.45
N LYS A 397 -39.86 64.66 -31.50
CA LYS A 397 -40.61 64.93 -32.74
C LYS A 397 -40.94 66.39 -33.00
N LEU A 398 -40.77 67.33 -32.06
CA LEU A 398 -41.27 68.70 -32.28
C LEU A 398 -40.31 69.88 -32.01
N PHE A 399 -39.32 69.82 -31.13
CA PHE A 399 -38.39 70.97 -30.95
C PHE A 399 -37.00 70.51 -30.44
N ALA A 400 -35.93 71.13 -30.98
CA ALA A 400 -34.52 71.07 -30.52
C ALA A 400 -33.52 70.15 -31.25
N PHE A 401 -33.46 70.21 -32.59
CA PHE A 401 -32.20 70.01 -33.31
C PHE A 401 -31.78 71.31 -33.97
N THR A 402 -30.53 71.74 -33.77
CA THR A 402 -29.89 72.71 -34.67
C THR A 402 -29.74 72.10 -36.06
N ALA A 403 -29.61 72.94 -37.11
CA ALA A 403 -29.49 72.44 -38.48
C ALA A 403 -28.34 71.43 -38.65
N ALA A 404 -27.23 71.63 -37.94
CA ALA A 404 -26.08 70.73 -37.93
C ALA A 404 -26.36 69.38 -37.23
N GLU A 405 -27.08 69.38 -36.10
CA GLU A 405 -27.42 68.14 -35.39
C GLU A 405 -28.43 67.30 -36.18
N ARG A 406 -29.37 67.95 -36.88
CA ARG A 406 -30.29 67.27 -37.81
C ARG A 406 -29.52 66.60 -38.95
N GLU A 407 -28.55 67.30 -39.54
CA GLU A 407 -27.70 66.74 -40.60
C GLU A 407 -26.87 65.56 -40.11
N ASN A 408 -26.30 65.64 -38.89
CA ASN A 408 -25.56 64.55 -38.28
C ASN A 408 -26.45 63.35 -37.93
N MET A 409 -27.68 63.58 -37.47
CA MET A 409 -28.64 62.51 -37.20
C MET A 409 -29.09 61.81 -38.50
N ILE A 410 -29.24 62.56 -39.60
CA ILE A 410 -29.50 61.99 -40.93
C ILE A 410 -28.30 61.13 -41.38
N LYS A 411 -27.06 61.64 -41.26
CA LYS A 411 -25.84 60.87 -41.58
C LYS A 411 -25.68 59.62 -40.71
N PHE A 412 -26.01 59.70 -39.42
CA PHE A 412 -25.99 58.56 -38.51
C PHE A 412 -27.03 57.50 -38.91
N THR A 413 -28.25 57.92 -39.25
CA THR A 413 -29.32 57.02 -39.69
C THR A 413 -29.01 56.40 -41.05
N GLU A 414 -28.36 57.16 -41.94
CA GLU A 414 -27.83 56.65 -43.20
C GLU A 414 -26.70 55.63 -42.97
N CYS A 415 -25.75 55.91 -42.08
CA CYS A 415 -24.70 54.97 -41.70
C CYS A 415 -25.27 53.68 -41.06
N LEU A 416 -26.27 53.81 -40.20
CA LEU A 416 -26.96 52.67 -39.58
C LEU A 416 -27.62 51.78 -40.65
N SER A 417 -28.36 52.38 -41.57
CA SER A 417 -29.13 51.65 -42.59
C SER A 417 -28.29 51.11 -43.75
N GLU A 418 -27.27 51.85 -44.19
CA GLU A 418 -26.49 51.52 -45.40
C GLU A 418 -25.13 50.88 -45.09
N GLN A 419 -24.59 51.04 -43.87
CA GLN A 419 -23.28 50.49 -43.52
C GLN A 419 -23.35 49.47 -42.38
N LEU A 420 -23.98 49.81 -41.26
CA LEU A 420 -23.97 48.94 -40.07
C LEU A 420 -24.82 47.68 -40.27
N ILE A 421 -26.06 47.80 -40.74
CA ILE A 421 -26.93 46.64 -40.97
C ILE A 421 -26.31 45.67 -42.00
N PRO A 422 -25.80 46.12 -43.17
CA PRO A 422 -25.10 45.24 -44.10
C PRO A 422 -23.80 44.64 -43.52
N TYR A 423 -23.07 45.36 -42.67
CA TYR A 423 -21.88 44.83 -42.02
C TYR A 423 -22.22 43.72 -41.00
N ILE A 424 -23.26 43.90 -40.19
CA ILE A 424 -23.73 42.86 -39.27
C ILE A 424 -24.22 41.63 -40.06
N GLN A 425 -24.92 41.85 -41.17
CA GLN A 425 -25.31 40.77 -42.09
C GLN A 425 -24.08 40.00 -42.61
N TYR A 426 -23.02 40.71 -42.98
CA TYR A 426 -21.76 40.11 -43.39
C TYR A 426 -21.10 39.31 -42.26
N CYS A 427 -21.09 39.83 -41.03
CA CYS A 427 -20.58 39.10 -39.87
C CYS A 427 -21.39 37.83 -39.59
N ILE A 428 -22.71 37.87 -39.72
CA ILE A 428 -23.58 36.69 -39.57
C ILE A 428 -23.24 35.66 -40.64
N HIS A 429 -23.08 36.06 -41.90
CA HIS A 429 -22.70 35.15 -42.97
C HIS A 429 -21.26 34.62 -42.87
N ALA A 430 -20.37 35.33 -42.17
CA ALA A 430 -19.02 34.86 -41.90
C ALA A 430 -19.00 33.75 -40.84
N ILE A 431 -19.85 33.85 -39.80
CA ILE A 431 -20.00 32.83 -38.76
C ILE A 431 -20.86 31.67 -39.26
N PHE A 432 -21.88 31.97 -40.07
CA PHE A 432 -22.86 31.03 -40.59
C PHE A 432 -22.95 31.13 -42.11
N PRO A 433 -22.04 30.49 -42.87
CA PRO A 433 -22.03 30.57 -44.32
C PRO A 433 -23.34 30.03 -44.91
N PRO A 434 -24.16 30.85 -45.61
CA PRO A 434 -25.47 30.43 -46.11
C PRO A 434 -25.40 29.24 -47.08
N ALA A 435 -24.29 29.12 -47.81
CA ALA A 435 -24.04 27.99 -48.72
C ALA A 435 -23.87 26.66 -47.99
N GLN A 436 -23.21 26.66 -46.83
CA GLN A 436 -23.03 25.44 -46.02
C GLN A 436 -24.35 25.04 -45.35
N ILE A 437 -25.08 26.02 -44.80
CA ILE A 437 -26.39 25.80 -44.18
C ILE A 437 -27.42 25.29 -45.19
N ALA A 438 -27.46 25.89 -46.39
CA ALA A 438 -28.28 25.44 -47.51
C ALA A 438 -28.01 23.97 -47.87
N THR A 439 -26.73 23.59 -47.92
CA THR A 439 -26.30 22.22 -48.22
C THR A 439 -26.73 21.23 -47.15
N HIS A 440 -26.60 21.59 -45.86
CA HIS A 440 -27.04 20.73 -44.76
C HIS A 440 -28.56 20.59 -44.66
N LEU A 441 -29.32 21.62 -45.05
CA LEU A 441 -30.78 21.63 -45.03
C LEU A 441 -31.42 21.13 -46.34
N GLY A 442 -30.64 20.88 -47.39
CA GLY A 442 -31.14 20.42 -48.69
C GLY A 442 -31.99 21.47 -49.45
N VAL A 443 -31.84 22.75 -49.11
CA VAL A 443 -32.59 23.87 -49.72
C VAL A 443 -31.65 24.81 -50.47
N SER A 444 -32.18 25.62 -51.39
CA SER A 444 -31.37 26.65 -52.05
C SER A 444 -31.16 27.87 -51.16
N VAL A 445 -30.06 28.60 -51.36
CA VAL A 445 -29.78 29.87 -50.63
C VAL A 445 -30.90 30.89 -50.81
N GLY A 446 -31.61 30.86 -51.95
CA GLY A 446 -32.78 31.72 -52.19
C GLY A 446 -34.00 31.39 -51.30
N VAL A 447 -34.15 30.13 -50.89
CA VAL A 447 -35.19 29.74 -49.92
C VAL A 447 -34.81 30.21 -48.51
N LEU A 448 -33.53 30.08 -48.12
CA LEU A 448 -33.05 30.63 -46.85
C LEU A 448 -33.27 32.15 -46.75
N GLN A 449 -33.03 32.87 -47.85
CA GLN A 449 -33.27 34.31 -47.90
C GLN A 449 -34.76 34.67 -47.80
N LYS A 450 -35.64 33.85 -48.40
CA LYS A 450 -37.09 34.07 -48.36
C LYS A 450 -37.69 33.78 -46.98
N GLU A 451 -37.15 32.80 -46.27
CA GLU A 451 -37.56 32.42 -44.91
C GLU A 451 -36.83 33.23 -43.82
N GLU A 452 -36.03 34.24 -44.20
CA GLU A 452 -35.25 35.10 -43.29
C GLU A 452 -34.24 34.34 -42.39
N ILE A 453 -33.90 33.10 -42.76
CA ILE A 453 -32.95 32.27 -42.01
C ILE A 453 -31.55 32.74 -42.34
N THR A 454 -30.81 33.25 -41.35
CA THR A 454 -29.50 33.94 -41.46
C THR A 454 -29.52 35.33 -42.10
N TYR A 455 -30.68 35.82 -42.56
CA TYR A 455 -30.82 37.16 -43.16
C TYR A 455 -31.59 38.10 -42.22
N LEU A 456 -31.01 39.27 -41.93
CA LEU A 456 -31.64 40.36 -41.19
C LEU A 456 -32.68 41.06 -42.07
N ASN A 457 -33.90 41.19 -41.55
CA ASN A 457 -34.94 41.97 -42.22
C ASN A 457 -34.64 43.48 -42.06
N LYS A 458 -33.98 44.06 -43.06
CA LYS A 458 -33.66 45.51 -43.11
C LYS A 458 -34.91 46.39 -42.99
N GLN A 459 -36.08 45.94 -43.47
CA GLN A 459 -37.30 46.75 -43.44
C GLN A 459 -37.84 46.92 -42.02
N ILE A 460 -37.92 45.83 -41.24
CA ILE A 460 -38.38 45.86 -39.84
C ILE A 460 -37.40 46.67 -38.96
N ILE A 461 -36.09 46.50 -39.18
CA ILE A 461 -35.06 47.17 -38.36
C ILE A 461 -35.03 48.68 -38.63
N VAL A 462 -35.34 49.10 -39.87
CA VAL A 462 -35.31 50.50 -40.30
C VAL A 462 -36.64 51.22 -40.07
N GLU A 463 -37.76 50.49 -39.94
CA GLU A 463 -39.11 51.04 -39.73
C GLU A 463 -39.20 52.10 -38.61
N PRO A 464 -38.58 51.93 -37.42
CA PRO A 464 -38.64 52.92 -36.34
C PRO A 464 -37.91 54.23 -36.66
N VAL A 465 -36.94 54.19 -37.58
CA VAL A 465 -36.05 55.32 -37.93
C VAL A 465 -36.32 55.86 -39.34
N ALA A 466 -37.28 55.27 -40.06
CA ALA A 466 -37.64 55.61 -41.43
C ALA A 466 -38.04 57.10 -41.60
N VAL A 467 -38.56 57.73 -40.55
CA VAL A 467 -38.96 59.15 -40.54
C VAL A 467 -37.75 60.11 -40.60
N LEU A 468 -36.56 59.64 -40.22
CA LEU A 468 -35.31 60.40 -40.21
C LEU A 468 -34.41 60.09 -41.42
N LEU A 469 -34.79 59.12 -42.24
CA LEU A 469 -34.08 58.80 -43.48
C LEU A 469 -34.44 59.80 -44.58
N PRO A 470 -33.47 60.22 -45.41
CA PRO A 470 -33.76 61.06 -46.57
C PRO A 470 -34.65 60.27 -47.53
N ILE A 471 -35.85 60.79 -47.82
CA ILE A 471 -36.78 60.21 -48.78
C ILE A 471 -36.08 60.20 -50.16
N ARG A 472 -35.57 59.04 -50.59
CA ARG A 472 -35.07 58.88 -51.97
C ARG A 472 -36.26 58.91 -52.92
N LYS A 473 -36.30 59.94 -53.76
CA LYS A 473 -37.29 60.19 -54.80
C LYS A 473 -36.99 59.33 -56.04
N ASP A 474 -36.92 58.01 -55.88
CA ASP A 474 -36.83 57.06 -57.00
C ASP A 474 -37.75 55.87 -56.74
N CYS A 475 -39.04 56.16 -56.65
CA CYS A 475 -40.08 55.18 -56.92
C CYS A 475 -40.90 55.77 -58.06
N LEU A 476 -40.71 55.23 -59.27
CA LEU A 476 -41.61 55.18 -60.42
C LEU A 476 -40.79 55.07 -61.71
N THR A 477 -40.40 53.84 -62.10
CA THR A 477 -40.45 53.37 -63.50
C THR A 477 -40.11 51.88 -63.61
N SER A 478 -41.09 51.14 -64.13
CA SER A 478 -41.00 49.92 -64.96
C SER A 478 -40.15 48.71 -64.53
N LYS A 479 -40.88 47.63 -64.24
CA LYS A 479 -40.70 46.24 -64.71
C LYS A 479 -39.44 45.90 -65.54
N SER A 480 -38.85 44.78 -65.12
CA SER A 480 -38.24 43.69 -65.90
C SER A 480 -36.71 43.61 -65.98
N CYS A 481 -36.26 42.39 -65.68
CA CYS A 481 -35.08 41.68 -66.14
C CYS A 481 -33.70 41.99 -65.51
N MET A 482 -33.24 41.00 -64.75
CA MET A 482 -31.98 40.27 -64.99
C MET A 482 -30.77 41.10 -65.42
N SER A 483 -29.77 41.20 -64.54
CA SER A 483 -28.52 40.42 -64.65
C SER A 483 -27.36 41.05 -63.88
N ASN A 484 -26.48 40.16 -63.41
CA ASN A 484 -25.06 40.38 -63.15
C ASN A 484 -24.64 41.12 -61.89
N ILE A 485 -24.39 40.35 -60.82
CA ILE A 485 -23.15 40.50 -60.06
C ILE A 485 -22.58 39.11 -59.78
N GLN A 486 -21.63 38.69 -60.62
CA GLN A 486 -20.59 37.72 -60.27
C GLN A 486 -19.48 38.43 -59.46
N PRO A 487 -18.67 37.68 -58.70
CA PRO A 487 -18.01 38.15 -57.48
C PRO A 487 -16.64 38.77 -57.75
N LEU A 488 -16.28 39.82 -56.99
CA LEU A 488 -14.89 40.27 -56.87
C LEU A 488 -14.24 39.70 -55.61
N THR A 489 -13.32 38.78 -55.81
CA THR A 489 -12.29 38.32 -54.87
C THR A 489 -11.09 39.28 -54.87
N SER A 490 -10.57 39.57 -53.68
CA SER A 490 -9.14 39.74 -53.32
C SER A 490 -8.16 40.50 -54.25
N HIS A 491 -7.59 41.58 -53.70
CA HIS A 491 -6.21 42.07 -53.93
C HIS A 491 -5.47 41.95 -52.57
N ASP A 492 -4.19 41.64 -52.39
CA ASP A 492 -3.04 41.39 -53.25
C ASP A 492 -2.01 40.61 -52.40
N ALA A 493 -1.39 39.57 -52.96
CA ALA A 493 -0.06 39.13 -52.55
C ALA A 493 0.79 38.99 -53.82
N ARG A 494 1.85 39.80 -53.86
CA ARG A 494 2.82 39.92 -54.96
C ARG A 494 3.35 38.56 -55.41
N ASN A 495 3.46 38.39 -56.73
CA ASN A 495 4.52 37.61 -57.36
C ASN A 495 4.75 38.14 -58.78
N PRO A 496 6.00 38.21 -59.25
CA PRO A 496 6.33 37.99 -60.65
C PRO A 496 7.16 36.68 -60.71
N SER A 497 7.11 35.81 -61.72
CA SER A 497 7.00 36.06 -63.15
C SER A 497 6.84 34.70 -63.89
N ILE A 498 6.09 34.73 -64.99
CA ILE A 498 6.43 34.15 -66.32
C ILE A 498 6.22 32.62 -66.59
N THR A 499 5.36 32.40 -67.61
CA THR A 499 5.21 31.29 -68.59
C THR A 499 4.32 30.05 -68.32
N MET A 500 3.15 30.13 -68.96
CA MET A 500 2.29 29.07 -69.57
C MET A 500 3.03 28.19 -70.61
N PRO A 501 2.40 27.15 -71.23
CA PRO A 501 1.10 26.53 -70.94
C PRO A 501 1.10 24.98 -70.85
N LEU A 502 0.04 24.44 -70.24
CA LEU A 502 -0.47 23.08 -70.45
C LEU A 502 -1.15 22.95 -71.83
N LEU A 503 -1.11 21.73 -72.40
CA LEU A 503 -2.21 21.13 -73.17
C LEU A 503 -2.36 19.68 -72.66
N ILE A 504 -3.53 19.22 -72.15
CA ILE A 504 -4.74 18.77 -72.88
C ILE A 504 -4.41 17.50 -73.70
N GLU A 505 -5.08 16.35 -73.70
CA GLU A 505 -6.45 15.87 -73.46
C GLU A 505 -6.32 14.33 -73.22
N THR A 506 -6.96 13.70 -72.24
CA THR A 506 -8.28 13.03 -72.28
C THR A 506 -8.41 11.75 -73.16
N ILE A 507 -8.94 10.69 -72.52
CA ILE A 507 -9.82 9.60 -73.03
C ILE A 507 -9.23 8.21 -73.43
N ASP A 508 -9.78 7.22 -72.71
CA ASP A 508 -10.12 5.82 -73.00
C ASP A 508 -9.13 4.64 -73.08
N SER A 509 -9.29 3.78 -72.07
CA SER A 509 -9.84 2.41 -72.14
C SER A 509 -9.03 1.26 -72.79
N ASN A 510 -8.95 0.20 -71.97
CA ASN A 510 -9.01 -1.22 -72.30
C ASN A 510 -7.77 -2.01 -72.78
N LEU A 511 -7.54 -3.05 -71.97
CA LEU A 511 -7.23 -4.45 -72.31
C LEU A 511 -5.79 -4.90 -72.60
N ARG A 512 -5.34 -5.74 -71.65
CA ARG A 512 -4.74 -7.08 -71.82
C ARG A 512 -3.34 -7.22 -72.44
N LYS A 513 -2.51 -7.85 -71.59
CA LYS A 513 -1.77 -9.11 -71.80
C LYS A 513 -0.29 -9.07 -72.21
N THR A 514 0.47 -9.83 -71.40
CA THR A 514 1.69 -10.62 -71.71
C THR A 514 3.02 -9.86 -71.66
N THR A 515 3.78 -9.94 -70.56
CA THR A 515 4.88 -10.90 -70.28
C THR A 515 6.05 -10.83 -71.27
N VAL A 516 7.25 -10.50 -70.77
CA VAL A 516 8.52 -11.28 -70.86
C VAL A 516 9.76 -10.36 -70.72
N ILE A 517 10.47 -10.52 -69.59
CA ILE A 517 11.92 -10.75 -69.37
C ILE A 517 12.96 -9.92 -70.16
N LYS A 518 13.86 -9.23 -69.43
CA LYS A 518 15.35 -9.37 -69.46
C LYS A 518 16.03 -8.26 -68.62
N THR A 519 16.69 -8.61 -67.50
CA THR A 519 18.16 -8.68 -67.25
C THR A 519 18.92 -7.35 -67.26
N GLU A 520 19.55 -7.03 -66.12
CA GLU A 520 21.02 -6.81 -65.90
C GLU A 520 21.21 -6.21 -64.48
N LYS A 521 21.89 -6.88 -63.53
CA LYS A 521 23.35 -7.12 -63.33
C LYS A 521 24.11 -5.95 -62.68
N SER A 522 24.43 -6.15 -61.40
CA SER A 522 25.66 -5.77 -60.66
C SER A 522 25.45 -6.27 -59.22
N LYS A 523 26.08 -7.30 -58.63
CA LYS A 523 27.48 -7.78 -58.50
C LYS A 523 28.46 -6.80 -57.86
N GLU A 524 28.68 -7.00 -56.56
CA GLU A 524 29.92 -7.00 -55.72
C GLU A 524 29.44 -7.32 -54.28
N ASN A 525 29.65 -8.47 -53.61
CA ASN A 525 30.87 -9.20 -53.16
C ASN A 525 31.92 -8.24 -52.55
N GLU A 526 32.43 -8.35 -51.32
CA GLU A 526 32.93 -9.49 -50.51
C GLU A 526 32.72 -9.20 -49.00
N ILE A 527 32.30 -10.13 -48.12
CA ILE A 527 33.05 -11.21 -47.41
C ILE A 527 34.29 -10.72 -46.64
N THR A 528 34.24 -10.76 -45.29
CA THR A 528 35.13 -11.63 -44.51
C THR A 528 34.63 -11.86 -43.08
N GLN A 529 34.70 -13.14 -42.69
CA GLN A 529 34.44 -13.73 -41.39
C GLN A 529 35.75 -13.82 -40.56
N GLN A 530 35.58 -13.95 -39.24
CA GLN A 530 36.41 -14.70 -38.26
C GLN A 530 37.63 -14.08 -37.55
N GLY A 531 37.74 -14.44 -36.25
CA GLY A 531 38.87 -14.30 -35.32
C GLY A 531 38.44 -13.57 -34.04
N THR A 532 38.02 -14.20 -32.94
CA THR A 532 38.82 -14.95 -31.95
C THR A 532 40.02 -14.16 -31.41
N ILE A 533 39.81 -13.39 -30.33
CA ILE A 533 40.33 -13.54 -28.94
C ILE A 533 39.65 -12.46 -28.10
#